data_AF-A0A084JD81-F1
#
_entry.id   AF-A0A084JD81-F1
#
_cell.length_a   1.000
_cell.length_b   1.000
_cell.length_c   1.000
_cell.angle_alpha   90.00
_cell.angle_beta   90.00
_cell.angle_gamma   90.00
#
_symmetry.space_group_name_H-M   'P 1'
#
loop_
_entity.id
_entity.type
_entity.pdbx_description
1 polymer ?
#
loop_
_entity_poly.entity_id
_entity_poly.type
_entity_poly.pdbx_seq_one_letter_code
_entity_poly.pdbx_strand_id
1 'polypeptide(L)'
;MTVTDYSCCDFIEIFNNPEPLHEVNEKAVMLWESLVLSGEKLSATCGMDLHGNGSFSGHYATYIQGEKDGDVSQELADAIHTQKTWVCKGPLLEIHRENGMIHFTLYQTKKTGYTLALPEDYIITLKSGSATLTCHVHDRISVTEFGKDTIIIPKLYEKEVILENLVCVSPVIYL
;
A
#
# COMPACT_ATOMS: atom_id res chain seq x y z
N MET A 1 -10.35 -11.50 -20.45
CA MET A 1 -11.09 -10.24 -20.40
C MET A 1 -10.06 -9.13 -20.44
N THR A 2 -10.28 -8.07 -21.22
CA THR A 2 -9.37 -6.92 -21.30
C THR A 2 -10.18 -5.70 -20.90
N VAL A 3 -9.86 -5.11 -19.75
CA VAL A 3 -10.42 -3.83 -19.31
C VAL A 3 -9.58 -2.73 -19.94
N THR A 4 -10.21 -1.81 -20.66
CA THR A 4 -9.52 -0.70 -21.35
C THR A 4 -9.92 0.66 -20.81
N ASP A 5 -10.93 0.70 -19.94
CA ASP A 5 -11.45 1.89 -19.30
C ASP A 5 -11.55 1.59 -17.80
N TYR A 6 -10.69 2.25 -17.02
CA TYR A 6 -10.64 2.10 -15.56
C TYR A 6 -11.45 3.18 -14.83
N SER A 7 -12.16 4.07 -15.56
CA SER A 7 -12.99 5.11 -14.95
C SER A 7 -14.21 4.57 -14.20
N CYS A 8 -14.57 3.30 -14.42
CA CYS A 8 -15.63 2.59 -13.71
C CYS A 8 -15.12 1.74 -12.53
N CYS A 9 -13.83 1.81 -12.22
CA CYS A 9 -13.21 1.09 -11.11
C CYS A 9 -12.76 2.09 -10.05
N ASP A 10 -13.08 1.83 -8.77
CA ASP A 10 -12.61 2.66 -7.65
C ASP A 10 -11.36 2.09 -6.98
N PHE A 11 -11.12 0.79 -7.13
CA PHE A 11 -10.00 0.09 -6.52
C PHE A 11 -9.59 -1.17 -7.31
N ILE A 12 -8.40 -1.66 -7.01
CA ILE A 12 -7.92 -2.98 -7.43
C ILE A 12 -7.55 -3.77 -6.17
N GLU A 13 -8.05 -4.99 -6.10
CA GLU A 13 -7.56 -5.96 -5.13
C GLU A 13 -6.16 -6.43 -5.55
N ILE A 14 -5.12 -5.87 -4.94
CA ILE A 14 -3.72 -6.19 -5.26
C ILE A 14 -3.25 -7.49 -4.58
N PHE A 15 -3.97 -7.94 -3.55
CA PHE A 15 -3.77 -9.22 -2.90
C PHE A 15 -5.11 -9.91 -2.65
N ASN A 16 -5.35 -11.03 -3.34
CA ASN A 16 -6.27 -12.03 -2.87
C ASN A 16 -5.48 -13.06 -2.06
N ASN A 17 -5.69 -13.08 -0.74
CA ASN A 17 -4.84 -13.80 0.20
C ASN A 17 -4.70 -15.32 -0.02
N PRO A 18 -5.74 -16.06 -0.48
CA PRO A 18 -5.62 -17.46 -0.81
C PRO A 18 -4.93 -17.72 -2.16
N GLU A 19 -4.84 -16.71 -3.02
CA GLU A 19 -4.30 -16.88 -4.37
C GLU A 19 -2.75 -16.88 -4.39
N PRO A 20 -2.12 -17.58 -5.34
CA PRO A 20 -0.67 -17.62 -5.46
C PRO A 20 -0.05 -16.24 -5.69
N LEU A 21 1.08 -16.00 -5.03
CA LEU A 21 1.75 -14.70 -5.02
C LEU A 21 2.17 -14.25 -6.42
N HIS A 22 2.87 -15.10 -7.18
CA HIS A 22 3.50 -14.71 -8.44
C HIS A 22 2.58 -14.91 -9.65
N GLU A 23 1.69 -15.89 -9.60
CA GLU A 23 0.80 -16.22 -10.70
C GLU A 23 -0.37 -15.25 -10.80
N VAL A 24 -0.82 -14.69 -9.67
CA VAL A 24 -2.02 -13.85 -9.55
C VAL A 24 -1.67 -12.48 -8.94
N ASN A 25 -1.25 -12.43 -7.69
CA ASN A 25 -1.16 -11.17 -6.94
C ASN A 25 -0.09 -10.21 -7.49
N GLU A 26 1.07 -10.71 -7.92
CA GLU A 26 2.13 -9.91 -8.52
C GLU A 26 1.62 -9.12 -9.73
N LYS A 27 0.81 -9.75 -10.59
CA LYS A 27 0.23 -9.09 -11.76
C LYS A 27 -0.76 -8.01 -11.36
N ALA A 28 -1.54 -8.22 -10.29
CA ALA A 28 -2.46 -7.21 -9.78
C ALA A 28 -1.71 -6.01 -9.19
N VAL A 29 -0.64 -6.25 -8.42
CA VAL A 29 0.27 -5.19 -7.92
C VAL A 29 0.86 -4.41 -9.08
N MET A 30 1.45 -5.08 -10.09
CA MET A 30 2.05 -4.42 -11.25
C MET A 30 1.04 -3.60 -12.06
N LEU A 31 -0.17 -4.14 -12.26
CA LEU A 31 -1.25 -3.45 -12.96
C LEU A 31 -1.67 -2.19 -12.20
N TRP A 32 -1.97 -2.32 -10.91
CA TRP A 32 -2.36 -1.18 -10.07
C TRP A 32 -1.28 -0.10 -10.06
N GLU A 33 -0.01 -0.47 -9.86
CA GLU A 33 1.11 0.47 -9.90
C GLU A 33 1.19 1.22 -11.24
N SER A 34 1.08 0.50 -12.36
CA SER A 34 1.13 1.09 -13.70
C SER A 34 0.00 2.10 -13.92
N LEU A 35 -1.23 1.75 -13.52
CA LEU A 35 -2.40 2.60 -13.72
C LEU A 35 -2.32 3.86 -12.85
N VAL A 36 -1.99 3.71 -11.57
CA VAL A 36 -1.83 4.83 -10.64
C VAL A 36 -0.74 5.79 -11.12
N LEU A 37 0.42 5.27 -11.55
CA LEU A 37 1.51 6.11 -12.06
C LEU A 37 1.15 6.81 -13.39
N SER A 38 0.21 6.26 -14.17
CA SER A 38 -0.36 6.95 -15.35
C SER A 38 -1.42 8.00 -15.02
N GLY A 39 -1.84 8.11 -13.76
CA GLY A 39 -2.78 9.12 -13.28
C GLY A 39 -4.15 8.60 -12.87
N GLU A 40 -4.42 7.29 -13.00
CA GLU A 40 -5.67 6.70 -12.54
C GLU A 40 -5.82 6.82 -11.01
N LYS A 41 -7.05 7.06 -10.56
CA LYS A 41 -7.37 7.29 -9.15
C LYS A 41 -7.93 6.02 -8.49
N LEU A 42 -7.08 5.00 -8.43
CA LEU A 42 -7.45 3.67 -7.94
C LEU A 42 -6.85 3.39 -6.57
N SER A 43 -7.67 3.00 -5.60
CA SER A 43 -7.18 2.51 -4.30
C SER A 43 -6.62 1.09 -4.42
N ALA A 44 -5.60 0.77 -3.62
CA ALA A 44 -5.18 -0.61 -3.43
C ALA A 44 -6.02 -1.25 -2.31
N THR A 45 -6.52 -2.46 -2.54
CA THR A 45 -7.20 -3.25 -1.50
C THR A 45 -6.67 -4.69 -1.49
N CYS A 46 -7.07 -5.46 -0.49
CA CYS A 46 -6.90 -6.90 -0.46
C CYS A 46 -8.17 -7.60 0.03
N GLY A 47 -8.33 -8.86 -0.36
CA GLY A 47 -9.45 -9.71 -0.03
C GLY A 47 -9.02 -11.10 0.45
N MET A 48 -10.02 -11.88 0.85
CA MET A 48 -9.84 -13.26 1.36
C MET A 48 -10.63 -14.29 0.55
N ASP A 49 -11.54 -13.83 -0.32
CA ASP A 49 -12.43 -14.67 -1.14
C ASP A 49 -12.93 -15.95 -0.44
N LEU A 50 -13.58 -15.77 0.71
CA LEU A 50 -13.87 -16.88 1.61
C LEU A 50 -14.98 -17.78 1.06
N HIS A 51 -14.61 -19.00 0.71
CA HIS A 51 -15.54 -20.10 0.39
C HIS A 51 -15.63 -21.17 1.49
N GLY A 52 -15.01 -20.91 2.65
CA GLY A 52 -15.00 -21.82 3.79
C GLY A 52 -14.28 -21.23 5.00
N ASN A 53 -14.00 -22.08 6.00
CA ASN A 53 -13.25 -21.67 7.17
C ASN A 53 -11.75 -21.58 6.84
N GLY A 54 -11.17 -20.40 7.01
CA GLY A 54 -9.74 -20.15 6.84
C GLY A 54 -9.19 -19.30 7.98
N SER A 55 -7.89 -19.43 8.25
CA SER A 55 -7.21 -18.55 9.20
C SER A 55 -6.98 -17.18 8.57
N PHE A 56 -7.11 -16.10 9.35
CA PHE A 56 -6.71 -14.74 8.92
C PHE A 56 -5.28 -14.37 9.33
N SER A 57 -4.57 -15.31 9.95
CA SER A 57 -3.24 -15.13 10.53
C SER A 57 -2.20 -14.91 9.44
N GLY A 58 -1.45 -13.81 9.50
CA GLY A 58 -0.33 -13.52 8.59
C GLY A 58 -0.72 -13.05 7.18
N HIS A 59 -2.02 -12.91 6.91
CA HIS A 59 -2.54 -12.40 5.63
C HIS A 59 -2.47 -10.88 5.53
N TYR A 60 -2.65 -10.31 4.34
CA TYR A 60 -2.85 -8.87 4.18
C TYR A 60 -4.26 -8.47 4.64
N ALA A 61 -4.39 -7.23 5.13
CA ALA A 61 -5.67 -6.58 5.37
C ALA A 61 -5.67 -5.16 4.80
N THR A 62 -6.84 -4.72 4.33
CA THR A 62 -7.07 -3.33 3.95
C THR A 62 -7.39 -2.54 5.22
N TYR A 63 -6.60 -1.51 5.50
CA TYR A 63 -6.83 -0.57 6.60
C TYR A 63 -7.24 0.79 6.03
N ILE A 64 -8.09 1.48 6.80
CA ILE A 64 -8.52 2.84 6.57
C ILE A 64 -8.38 3.61 7.89
N GLN A 65 -8.26 4.93 7.81
CA GLN A 65 -8.46 5.78 8.97
C GLN A 65 -9.95 5.81 9.30
N GLY A 66 -10.30 5.51 10.55
CA GLY A 66 -11.65 5.66 11.06
C GLY A 66 -11.68 6.58 12.28
N GLU A 67 -12.84 7.14 12.56
CA GLU A 67 -13.10 7.94 13.75
C GLU A 67 -13.83 7.11 14.81
N LYS A 68 -13.64 7.49 16.08
CA LYS A 68 -14.39 6.88 17.16
C LYS A 68 -15.88 7.23 16.99
N ASP A 69 -16.73 6.20 16.95
CA ASP A 69 -18.18 6.32 16.73
C ASP A 69 -18.56 6.84 15.32
N GLY A 70 -17.63 6.78 14.36
CA GLY A 70 -17.86 7.13 12.97
C GLY A 70 -18.69 6.10 12.18
N ASP A 71 -19.16 6.51 11.00
CA ASP A 71 -19.83 5.59 10.07
C ASP A 71 -18.78 4.87 9.21
N VAL A 72 -18.41 3.67 9.66
CA VAL A 72 -17.41 2.82 9.00
C VAL A 72 -17.72 2.58 7.51
N SER A 73 -19.01 2.51 7.12
CA SER A 73 -19.37 2.30 5.72
C SER A 73 -19.01 3.53 4.88
N GLN A 74 -19.29 4.73 5.39
CA GLN A 74 -18.94 5.97 4.73
C GLN A 74 -17.42 6.19 4.74
N GLU A 75 -16.75 5.93 5.86
CA GLU A 75 -15.30 6.04 5.99
C GLU A 75 -14.56 5.12 5.00
N LEU A 76 -15.04 3.89 4.81
CA LEU A 76 -14.50 2.96 3.82
C LEU A 76 -14.68 3.49 2.40
N ALA A 77 -15.89 3.96 2.08
CA ALA A 77 -16.17 4.56 0.77
C ALA A 77 -15.27 5.76 0.52
N ASP A 78 -15.12 6.66 1.49
CA ASP A 78 -14.28 7.85 1.38
C ASP A 78 -12.81 7.47 1.22
N ALA A 79 -12.32 6.50 1.99
CA ALA A 79 -10.95 6.02 1.88
C ALA A 79 -10.65 5.44 0.49
N ILE A 80 -11.57 4.66 -0.08
CA ILE A 80 -11.43 4.12 -1.44
C ILE A 80 -11.40 5.26 -2.47
N HIS A 81 -12.41 6.14 -2.47
CA HIS A 81 -12.52 7.20 -3.48
C HIS A 81 -11.43 8.28 -3.35
N THR A 82 -10.76 8.36 -2.20
CA THR A 82 -9.61 9.27 -1.97
C THR A 82 -8.25 8.58 -1.99
N GLN A 83 -8.21 7.29 -2.34
CA GLN A 83 -6.99 6.45 -2.41
C GLN A 83 -6.21 6.37 -1.07
N LYS A 84 -6.92 6.50 0.06
CA LYS A 84 -6.40 6.49 1.42
C LYS A 84 -6.57 5.12 2.11
N THR A 85 -6.18 4.07 1.40
CA THR A 85 -6.14 2.71 1.94
C THR A 85 -4.70 2.24 2.13
N TRP A 86 -4.50 1.41 3.14
CA TRP A 86 -3.27 0.66 3.35
C TRP A 86 -3.54 -0.83 3.15
N VAL A 87 -2.69 -1.54 2.42
CA VAL A 87 -2.77 -3.00 2.29
C VAL A 87 -1.57 -3.62 2.99
N CYS A 88 -1.77 -4.13 4.22
CA CYS A 88 -0.65 -4.49 5.09
C CYS A 88 -0.84 -5.83 5.82
N LYS A 89 0.25 -6.60 5.92
CA LYS A 89 0.33 -7.86 6.70
C LYS A 89 0.81 -7.63 8.13
N GLY A 90 1.44 -6.47 8.41
CA GLY A 90 2.02 -6.11 9.70
C GLY A 90 1.83 -4.63 10.03
N PRO A 91 2.90 -3.81 10.18
CA PRO A 91 2.79 -2.38 10.42
C PRO A 91 2.17 -1.63 9.24
N LEU A 92 1.50 -0.52 9.56
CA LEU A 92 1.21 0.54 8.61
C LEU A 92 2.44 1.43 8.47
N LEU A 93 2.79 1.77 7.23
CA LEU A 93 3.73 2.86 6.95
C LEU A 93 2.90 4.14 6.75
N GLU A 94 2.99 5.04 7.71
CA GLU A 94 2.41 6.37 7.61
C GLU A 94 3.45 7.33 7.04
N ILE A 95 2.96 8.28 6.24
CA ILE A 95 3.79 9.18 5.47
C ILE A 95 3.34 10.60 5.74
N HIS A 96 4.30 11.41 6.12
CA HIS A 96 4.08 12.78 6.53
C HIS A 96 4.87 13.70 5.62
N ARG A 97 4.23 14.77 5.16
CA ARG A 97 4.85 15.80 4.33
C ARG A 97 4.86 17.12 5.08
N GLU A 98 6.05 17.67 5.28
CA GLU A 98 6.23 18.96 5.93
C GLU A 98 7.41 19.70 5.30
N ASN A 99 7.24 20.99 4.98
CA ASN A 99 8.31 21.86 4.47
C ASN A 99 9.09 21.30 3.26
N GLY A 100 8.39 20.61 2.34
CA GLY A 100 9.02 19.99 1.17
C GLY A 100 9.79 18.69 1.45
N MET A 101 9.65 18.14 2.66
CA MET A 101 10.26 16.88 3.07
C MET A 101 9.19 15.82 3.34
N ILE A 102 9.50 14.58 2.99
CA ILE A 102 8.74 13.38 3.32
C ILE A 102 9.44 12.67 4.48
N HIS A 103 8.68 12.25 5.48
CA HIS A 103 9.16 11.43 6.60
C HIS A 103 8.12 10.38 6.99
N PHE A 104 8.54 9.39 7.78
CA PHE A 104 7.79 8.16 7.96
C PHE A 104 7.56 7.83 9.43
N THR A 105 6.41 7.22 9.72
CA THR A 105 6.17 6.54 11.00
C THR A 105 5.63 5.14 10.75
N LEU A 106 5.99 4.19 11.63
CA LEU A 106 5.43 2.85 11.62
C LEU A 106 4.38 2.73 12.72
N TYR A 107 3.15 2.40 12.34
CA TYR A 107 2.09 2.07 13.29
C TYR A 107 1.88 0.56 13.35
N GLN A 108 2.08 -0.03 14.53
CA GLN A 108 1.93 -1.47 14.71
C GLN A 108 0.46 -1.85 14.91
N THR A 109 -0.10 -2.55 13.92
CA THR A 109 -1.53 -2.98 13.90
C THR A 109 -1.85 -4.09 14.88
N LYS A 110 -0.82 -4.77 15.43
CA LYS A 110 -0.95 -5.99 16.25
C LYS A 110 -1.72 -7.11 15.55
N LYS A 111 -1.67 -7.15 14.21
CA LYS A 111 -2.33 -8.17 13.40
C LYS A 111 -1.85 -9.57 13.78
N THR A 112 -2.78 -10.48 14.00
CA THR A 112 -2.49 -11.88 14.34
C THR A 112 -1.67 -12.54 13.24
N GLY A 113 -0.65 -13.31 13.63
CA GLY A 113 0.21 -14.03 12.70
C GLY A 113 1.37 -13.24 12.13
N TYR A 114 1.50 -11.97 12.49
CA TYR A 114 2.64 -11.16 12.13
C TYR A 114 3.64 -11.10 13.30
N THR A 115 4.89 -11.48 13.05
CA THR A 115 5.99 -11.33 13.99
C THR A 115 6.69 -10.01 13.70
N LEU A 116 6.80 -9.16 14.71
CA LEU A 116 7.46 -7.85 14.56
C LEU A 116 8.93 -8.04 14.19
N ALA A 117 9.33 -7.48 13.04
CA ALA A 117 10.73 -7.30 12.68
C ALA A 117 11.36 -6.13 13.47
N LEU A 118 12.69 -6.08 13.49
CA LEU A 118 13.41 -4.97 14.10
C LEU A 118 13.25 -3.71 13.22
N PRO A 119 13.23 -2.49 13.80
CA PRO A 119 13.09 -1.25 13.02
C PRO A 119 14.08 -1.12 11.85
N GLU A 120 15.32 -1.57 12.04
CA GLU A 120 16.40 -1.58 11.05
C GLU A 120 16.19 -2.58 9.91
N ASP A 121 15.34 -3.58 10.11
CA ASP A 121 15.01 -4.57 9.06
C ASP A 121 14.01 -4.00 8.06
N TYR A 122 13.36 -2.87 8.32
CA TYR A 122 12.41 -2.29 7.39
C TYR A 122 13.10 -1.44 6.31
N ILE A 123 12.69 -1.68 5.07
CA ILE A 123 13.13 -0.95 3.89
C ILE A 123 11.90 -0.34 3.23
N ILE A 124 11.96 0.95 2.94
CA ILE A 124 10.91 1.69 2.24
C ILE A 124 11.35 1.88 0.80
N THR A 125 10.45 1.60 -0.15
CA THR A 125 10.60 2.07 -1.52
C THR A 125 9.57 3.14 -1.85
N LEU A 126 10.02 4.15 -2.59
CA LEU A 126 9.22 5.24 -3.11
C LEU A 126 9.31 5.18 -4.63
N LYS A 127 8.31 4.55 -5.26
CA LYS A 127 8.27 4.36 -6.71
C LYS A 127 7.53 5.51 -7.36
N SER A 128 8.17 6.21 -8.29
CA SER A 128 7.56 7.22 -9.15
C SER A 128 7.50 6.72 -10.60
N GLY A 129 7.03 7.57 -11.52
CA GLY A 129 6.98 7.23 -12.95
C GLY A 129 8.36 7.03 -13.57
N SER A 130 9.38 7.75 -13.08
CA SER A 130 10.74 7.74 -13.64
C SER A 130 11.76 6.94 -12.83
N ALA A 131 11.54 6.73 -11.53
CA ALA A 131 12.54 6.13 -10.66
C ALA A 131 11.92 5.34 -9.49
N THR A 132 12.75 4.58 -8.79
CA THR A 132 12.44 4.02 -7.48
C THR A 132 13.56 4.38 -6.53
N LEU A 133 13.23 5.10 -5.46
CA LEU A 133 14.15 5.43 -4.39
C LEU A 133 13.95 4.43 -3.24
N THR A 134 15.06 4.00 -2.63
CA THR A 134 15.06 3.14 -1.45
C THR A 134 15.59 3.91 -0.25
N CYS A 135 14.91 3.82 0.88
CA CYS A 135 15.26 4.51 2.12
C CYS A 135 14.79 3.72 3.36
N HIS A 136 15.10 4.22 4.54
CA HIS A 136 14.68 3.66 5.83
C HIS A 136 13.74 4.60 6.58
N VAL A 137 13.08 4.08 7.62
CA VAL A 137 12.04 4.79 8.39
C VAL A 137 12.53 6.12 8.98
N HIS A 138 13.80 6.22 9.34
CA HIS A 138 14.38 7.42 9.94
C HIS A 138 14.89 8.45 8.93
N ASP A 139 14.88 8.11 7.64
CA ASP A 139 15.33 9.03 6.59
C ASP A 139 14.30 10.13 6.36
N ARG A 140 14.77 11.27 5.83
CA ARG A 140 13.93 12.38 5.38
C ARG A 140 14.25 12.64 3.92
N ILE A 141 13.24 12.52 3.06
CA ILE A 141 13.41 12.59 1.62
C ILE A 141 12.87 13.92 1.10
N SER A 142 13.67 14.67 0.34
CA SER A 142 13.17 15.89 -0.30
C SER A 142 12.21 15.54 -1.43
N VAL A 143 11.10 16.28 -1.56
CA VAL A 143 10.19 16.11 -2.71
C VAL A 143 10.87 16.40 -4.04
N THR A 144 11.99 17.13 -4.03
CA THR A 144 12.79 17.42 -5.24
C THR A 144 13.48 16.19 -5.83
N GLU A 145 13.67 15.12 -5.03
CA GLU A 145 14.25 13.86 -5.51
C GLU A 145 13.40 13.20 -6.61
N PHE A 146 12.10 13.53 -6.68
CA PHE A 146 11.17 13.00 -7.67
C PHE A 146 11.08 13.87 -8.95
N GLY A 147 11.82 14.98 -9.01
CA GLY A 147 11.89 15.84 -10.19
C GLY A 147 10.52 16.38 -10.61
N LYS A 148 9.98 15.86 -11.73
CA LYS A 148 8.66 16.24 -12.26
C LYS A 148 7.55 15.25 -11.90
N ASP A 149 7.88 14.09 -11.35
CA ASP A 149 6.89 13.10 -10.98
C ASP A 149 6.10 13.59 -9.78
N THR A 150 4.78 13.56 -9.88
CA THR A 150 3.87 14.03 -8.83
C THR A 150 3.13 12.89 -8.12
N ILE A 151 3.32 11.65 -8.58
CA ILE A 151 2.67 10.45 -8.04
C ILE A 151 3.76 9.51 -7.55
N ILE A 152 3.70 9.16 -6.27
CA ILE A 152 4.68 8.28 -5.64
C ILE A 152 3.93 7.15 -4.91
N ILE A 153 4.34 5.92 -5.18
CA ILE A 153 3.82 4.70 -4.56
C ILE A 153 4.80 4.25 -3.47
N PRO A 154 4.45 4.44 -2.20
CA PRO A 154 5.23 4.00 -1.06
C PRO A 154 4.93 2.55 -0.69
N LYS A 155 5.99 1.77 -0.49
CA LYS A 155 5.90 0.37 -0.05
C LYS A 155 6.93 0.08 1.04
N LEU A 156 6.54 -0.76 2.00
CA LEU A 156 7.37 -1.21 3.11
C LEU A 156 7.71 -2.68 2.92
N TYR A 157 8.99 -3.01 3.03
CA TYR A 157 9.54 -4.36 2.93
C TYR A 157 10.29 -4.74 4.20
N GLU A 158 10.37 -6.03 4.50
CA GLU A 158 11.27 -6.59 5.51
C GLU A 158 12.53 -7.15 4.85
N LYS A 159 13.71 -6.76 5.31
CA LYS A 159 15.05 -7.26 4.96
C LYS A 159 15.49 -7.03 3.50
N GLU A 160 14.67 -7.39 2.52
CA GLU A 160 14.97 -7.30 1.10
C GLU A 160 13.77 -6.78 0.31
N VAL A 161 14.03 -6.03 -0.77
CA VAL A 161 13.01 -5.48 -1.66
C VAL A 161 12.55 -6.54 -2.68
N ILE A 162 11.87 -7.57 -2.17
CA ILE A 162 11.23 -8.63 -2.96
C ILE A 162 9.76 -8.78 -2.53
N LEU A 163 8.91 -9.32 -3.40
CA LEU A 163 7.46 -9.31 -3.18
C LEU A 163 7.04 -10.13 -1.96
N GLU A 164 7.72 -11.23 -1.66
CA GLU A 164 7.53 -12.07 -0.46
C GLU A 164 7.71 -11.26 0.83
N ASN A 165 8.61 -10.29 0.77
CA ASN A 165 8.98 -9.42 1.87
C ASN A 165 8.19 -8.12 1.89
N LEU A 166 7.31 -7.86 0.91
CA LEU A 166 6.38 -6.74 0.97
C LEU A 166 5.49 -6.90 2.19
N VAL A 167 5.35 -5.84 2.98
CA VAL A 167 4.62 -5.84 4.25
C VAL A 167 3.45 -4.89 4.21
N CYS A 168 3.61 -3.78 3.51
CA CYS A 168 2.61 -2.73 3.45
C CYS A 168 2.73 -1.96 2.13
N VAL A 169 1.61 -1.82 1.43
CA VAL A 169 1.42 -0.80 0.39
C VAL A 169 0.63 0.33 1.02
N SER A 170 1.19 1.54 1.04
CA SER A 170 0.56 2.69 1.71
C SER A 170 -0.16 3.59 0.70
N PRO A 171 -1.01 4.52 1.16
CA PRO A 171 -1.66 5.49 0.29
C PRO A 171 -0.67 6.20 -0.64
N VAL A 172 -1.11 6.40 -1.86
CA VAL A 172 -0.33 7.09 -2.89
C VAL A 172 -0.09 8.53 -2.46
N ILE A 173 1.15 9.00 -2.62
CA ILE A 173 1.49 10.40 -2.37
C ILE A 173 1.26 11.18 -3.66
N TYR A 174 0.47 12.24 -3.56
CA TYR A 174 0.32 13.24 -4.62
C TYR A 174 1.05 14.54 -4.20
N LEU A 175 2.11 14.93 -4.94
CA LEU A 175 2.96 16.08 -4.63
C LEU A 175 2.40 17.43 -5.07
#